data_AF-A0A4Y9P5G4-F1
#
_entry.id   AF-A0A4Y9P5G4-F1
#
_cell.length_a   1.000
_cell.length_b   1.000
_cell.length_c   1.000
_cell.angle_alpha   90.00
_cell.angle_beta   90.00
_cell.angle_gamma   90.00
#
_symmetry.space_group_name_H-M   'P 1'
#
loop_
_entity.id
_entity.type
_entity.pdbx_description
1 polymer ?
#
loop_
_entity_poly.entity_id
_entity_poly.type
_entity_poly.pdbx_seq_one_letter_code
_entity_poly.pdbx_strand_id
1 'polypeptide(L)'
;MSLAFRNEIDITVWLAGGTIADVAIQPRSRPPLTRLFAGKPAASLLPVLPRLFSLCSVAHQVAFLSAVEAAQGQRATPAAARSRVTAVVAERLTELLRSLFVGRLALDGASAAAVRAMMQASTVLGGASEGVSETLRREAVAQIKAALAGLGIAGEGEAVAPGSALAVHVERCEGEELSPPSAEQSFLTAADDLDVVTRLLADGAAYSDAPELCGKIPETGVWARWARRGPVLPAAGSAARLQARIAEVARLCAWLERGDEELDDGVVASYRLAAGKGAAAVECARGRLYHAVVLDEADRIVNFEFLAPTEWNFHARGPLVRSLKGAVLTAGRRGQDAVRALVGSFDPCVGFNLDFREVGHA
;
A
#
# COMPACT_ATOMS: atom_id res chain seq x y z
N MET A 1 11.65 5.88 -28.87
CA MET A 1 12.53 6.48 -27.86
C MET A 1 12.50 5.57 -26.63
N SER A 2 13.64 5.01 -26.23
CA SER A 2 13.71 4.19 -25.01
C SER A 2 13.54 5.12 -23.82
N LEU A 3 12.37 5.14 -23.20
CA LEU A 3 12.21 5.77 -21.89
C LEU A 3 13.20 5.08 -20.95
N ALA A 4 14.09 5.87 -20.34
CA ALA A 4 15.01 5.37 -19.33
C ALA A 4 14.18 4.66 -18.24
N PHE A 5 14.65 3.52 -17.73
CA PHE A 5 14.01 2.87 -16.59
C PHE A 5 14.05 3.81 -15.39
N ARG A 6 12.88 4.24 -14.89
CA ARG A 6 12.75 5.14 -13.74
C ARG A 6 11.96 4.47 -12.63
N ASN A 7 12.63 4.18 -11.52
CA ASN A 7 12.00 3.59 -10.34
C ASN A 7 11.62 4.68 -9.32
N GLU A 8 10.96 5.73 -9.81
CA GLU A 8 10.52 6.92 -9.06
C GLU A 8 9.25 7.48 -9.68
N ILE A 9 8.49 8.27 -8.91
CA ILE A 9 7.31 9.00 -9.37
C ILE A 9 7.64 10.50 -9.38
N ASP A 10 7.45 11.18 -10.50
CA ASP A 10 7.61 12.63 -10.53
C ASP A 10 6.24 13.31 -10.42
N ILE A 11 6.15 14.28 -9.52
CA ILE A 11 4.93 15.03 -9.26
C ILE A 11 5.25 16.50 -9.51
N THR A 12 4.58 17.11 -10.48
CA THR A 12 4.64 18.55 -10.70
C THR A 12 3.36 19.19 -10.21
N VAL A 13 3.49 20.19 -9.35
CA VAL A 13 2.39 20.97 -8.77
C VAL A 13 2.45 22.39 -9.32
N TRP A 14 1.39 22.81 -10.02
CA TRP A 14 1.25 24.19 -10.48
C TRP A 14 0.44 25.00 -9.49
N LEU A 15 0.98 26.14 -9.10
CA LEU A 15 0.38 27.09 -8.17
C LEU A 15 -0.16 28.30 -8.93
N ALA A 16 -1.37 28.71 -8.58
CA ALA A 16 -1.93 30.01 -8.93
C ALA A 16 -2.09 30.80 -7.63
N GLY A 17 -1.02 31.48 -7.21
CA GLY A 17 -0.95 32.10 -5.89
C GLY A 17 -1.00 31.03 -4.79
N GLY A 18 -1.95 31.16 -3.86
CA GLY A 18 -2.13 30.22 -2.75
C GLY A 18 -2.92 28.95 -3.08
N THR A 19 -3.23 28.68 -4.34
CA THR A 19 -4.06 27.52 -4.74
C THR A 19 -3.31 26.63 -5.71
N ILE A 20 -3.40 25.31 -5.51
CA ILE A 20 -2.89 24.33 -6.46
C ILE A 20 -3.84 24.29 -7.68
N ALA A 21 -3.43 24.88 -8.79
CA ALA A 21 -4.21 24.95 -10.02
C ALA A 21 -4.26 23.61 -10.74
N ASP A 22 -3.13 22.89 -10.78
CA ASP A 22 -3.05 21.59 -11.42
C ASP A 22 -1.94 20.71 -10.84
N VAL A 23 -2.05 19.41 -11.08
CA VAL A 23 -1.04 18.40 -10.68
C VAL A 23 -0.85 17.41 -11.81
N ALA A 24 0.40 17.21 -12.22
CA ALA A 24 0.78 16.16 -13.15
C ALA A 24 1.58 15.10 -12.40
N ILE A 25 1.26 13.84 -12.66
CA ILE A 25 2.02 12.70 -12.17
C ILE A 25 2.60 11.98 -13.38
N GLN A 26 3.92 11.86 -13.39
CA GLN A 26 4.61 10.89 -14.24
C GLN A 26 4.85 9.62 -13.39
N PRO A 27 4.15 8.51 -13.71
CA PRO A 27 4.28 7.29 -12.92
C PRO A 27 5.66 6.65 -13.13
N ARG A 28 6.00 5.73 -12.23
CA ARG A 28 7.20 4.91 -12.35
C ARG A 28 7.17 4.03 -13.59
N SER A 29 8.35 3.65 -14.07
CA SER A 29 8.50 2.59 -15.06
C SER A 29 8.26 1.23 -14.43
N ARG A 30 7.34 0.45 -14.99
CA ARG A 30 7.10 -0.93 -14.55
C ARG A 30 8.05 -1.88 -15.30
N PRO A 31 8.69 -2.84 -14.61
CA PRO A 31 9.50 -3.83 -15.30
C PRO A 31 8.61 -4.66 -16.24
N PRO A 32 9.04 -4.97 -17.47
CA PRO A 32 8.23 -5.71 -18.45
C PRO A 32 8.17 -7.20 -18.10
N LEU A 33 7.53 -7.53 -16.97
CA LEU A 33 7.57 -8.87 -16.36
C LEU A 33 6.96 -9.94 -17.25
N THR A 34 5.94 -9.62 -18.05
CA THR A 34 5.40 -10.52 -19.08
C THR A 34 6.52 -11.10 -19.94
N ARG A 35 7.37 -10.24 -20.51
CA ARG A 35 8.48 -10.64 -21.37
C ARG A 35 9.58 -11.36 -20.59
N LEU A 36 9.84 -10.96 -19.35
CA LEU A 36 10.91 -11.54 -18.53
C LEU A 36 10.53 -12.93 -17.97
N PHE A 37 9.23 -13.19 -17.82
CA PHE A 37 8.71 -14.44 -17.24
C PHE A 37 8.28 -15.44 -18.32
N ALA A 38 7.92 -14.98 -19.52
CA ALA A 38 7.52 -15.82 -20.64
C ALA A 38 8.44 -17.05 -20.86
N GLY A 39 7.83 -18.23 -20.98
CA GLY A 39 8.48 -19.52 -21.20
C GLY A 39 9.13 -20.16 -19.96
N LYS A 40 9.18 -19.45 -18.83
CA LYS A 40 9.77 -19.96 -17.59
C LYS A 40 8.75 -20.81 -16.80
N PRO A 41 9.18 -21.91 -16.16
CA PRO A 41 8.32 -22.64 -15.23
C PRO A 41 7.87 -21.73 -14.08
N ALA A 42 6.57 -21.71 -13.76
CA ALA A 42 6.02 -20.82 -12.74
C ALA A 42 6.72 -20.99 -11.38
N ALA A 43 6.99 -22.23 -10.97
CA ALA A 43 7.68 -22.55 -9.71
C ALA A 43 9.08 -21.92 -9.59
N SER A 44 9.79 -21.71 -10.71
CA SER A 44 11.13 -21.12 -10.71
C SER A 44 11.14 -19.61 -10.40
N LEU A 45 9.99 -18.93 -10.49
CA LEU A 45 9.87 -17.48 -10.32
C LEU A 45 9.55 -17.05 -8.89
N LEU A 46 8.96 -17.94 -8.08
CA LEU A 46 8.67 -17.66 -6.67
C LEU A 46 9.87 -17.09 -5.88
N PRO A 47 11.07 -17.71 -5.91
CA PRO A 47 12.23 -17.18 -5.18
C PRO A 47 12.82 -15.91 -5.80
N VAL A 48 12.39 -15.52 -7.00
CA VAL A 48 12.86 -14.31 -7.70
C VAL A 48 12.06 -13.07 -7.27
N LEU A 49 10.76 -13.23 -6.97
CA LEU A 49 9.85 -12.12 -6.66
C LEU A 49 10.33 -11.20 -5.52
N PRO A 50 10.92 -11.69 -4.41
CA PRO A 50 11.42 -10.80 -3.35
C PRO A 50 12.50 -9.82 -3.80
N ARG A 51 13.27 -10.17 -4.84
CA ARG A 51 14.32 -9.30 -5.40
C ARG A 51 13.75 -8.23 -6.32
N LEU A 52 12.56 -8.46 -6.86
CA LEU A 52 11.85 -7.51 -7.74
C LEU A 52 10.97 -6.54 -6.93
N PHE A 53 10.44 -7.00 -5.79
CA PHE A 53 9.49 -6.27 -4.97
C PHE A 53 9.95 -6.24 -3.51
N SER A 54 10.88 -5.34 -3.18
CA SER A 54 11.55 -5.32 -1.87
C SER A 54 10.67 -4.88 -0.70
N LEU A 55 9.64 -4.04 -0.93
CA LEU A 55 8.77 -3.53 0.13
C LEU A 55 7.51 -4.37 0.40
N CYS A 56 7.04 -5.15 -0.58
CA CYS A 56 5.83 -5.98 -0.47
C CYS A 56 6.11 -7.42 -0.94
N SER A 57 7.29 -7.94 -0.63
CA SER A 57 7.82 -9.20 -1.16
C SER A 57 6.93 -10.42 -0.87
N VAL A 58 6.36 -10.51 0.32
CA VAL A 58 5.47 -11.58 0.76
C VAL A 58 4.13 -11.45 0.05
N ALA A 59 3.55 -10.25 -0.01
CA ALA A 59 2.30 -10.03 -0.73
C ALA A 59 2.42 -10.39 -2.22
N HIS A 60 3.54 -10.03 -2.87
CA HIS A 60 3.79 -10.41 -4.27
C HIS A 60 3.98 -11.93 -4.44
N GLN A 61 4.68 -12.61 -3.53
CA GLN A 61 4.81 -14.07 -3.57
C GLN A 61 3.47 -14.78 -3.37
N VAL A 62 2.67 -14.34 -2.38
CA VAL A 62 1.35 -14.91 -2.09
C VAL A 62 0.39 -14.68 -3.25
N ALA A 63 0.38 -13.48 -3.85
CA ALA A 63 -0.43 -13.18 -5.02
C ALA A 63 -0.03 -14.07 -6.21
N PHE A 64 1.26 -14.16 -6.52
CA PHE A 64 1.75 -14.99 -7.62
C PHE A 64 1.43 -16.47 -7.42
N LEU A 65 1.75 -17.03 -6.25
CA LEU A 65 1.45 -18.43 -5.94
C LEU A 65 -0.05 -18.73 -6.05
N SER A 66 -0.88 -17.87 -5.47
CA SER A 66 -2.33 -18.06 -5.47
C SER A 66 -2.93 -17.93 -6.88
N ALA A 67 -2.36 -17.07 -7.75
CA ALA A 67 -2.76 -16.95 -9.15
C ALA A 67 -2.35 -18.19 -9.96
N VAL A 68 -1.14 -18.73 -9.74
CA VAL A 68 -0.65 -19.95 -10.38
C VAL A 68 -1.50 -21.16 -9.99
N GLU A 69 -1.77 -21.35 -8.70
CA GLU A 69 -2.64 -22.43 -8.22
C GLU A 69 -4.05 -22.31 -8.82
N ALA A 70 -4.60 -21.10 -8.89
CA ALA A 70 -5.90 -20.86 -9.52
C ALA A 70 -5.89 -21.22 -11.02
N ALA A 71 -4.82 -20.89 -11.75
CA ALA A 71 -4.65 -21.26 -13.16
C ALA A 71 -4.58 -22.78 -13.37
N GLN A 72 -3.95 -23.49 -12.42
CA GLN A 72 -3.86 -24.95 -12.37
C GLN A 72 -5.15 -25.62 -11.88
N GLY A 73 -6.14 -24.84 -11.43
CA GLY A 73 -7.37 -25.37 -10.84
C GLY A 73 -7.19 -25.97 -9.44
N GLN A 74 -6.07 -25.66 -8.77
CA GLN A 74 -5.77 -26.08 -7.42
C GLN A 74 -6.40 -25.13 -6.41
N ARG A 75 -6.63 -25.63 -5.19
CA ARG A 75 -7.09 -24.83 -4.05
C ARG A 75 -6.15 -25.06 -2.88
N ALA A 76 -5.72 -23.98 -2.23
CA ALA A 76 -4.94 -24.07 -1.02
C ALA A 76 -5.73 -24.79 0.09
N THR A 77 -5.03 -25.58 0.90
CA THR A 77 -5.62 -26.15 2.11
C THR A 77 -5.97 -25.02 3.09
N PRO A 78 -6.93 -25.22 4.01
CA PRO A 78 -7.27 -24.19 5.02
C PRO A 78 -6.06 -23.73 5.85
N ALA A 79 -5.13 -24.66 6.16
CA ALA A 79 -3.90 -24.34 6.87
C ALA A 79 -2.95 -23.46 6.04
N ALA A 80 -2.77 -23.78 4.75
CA ALA A 80 -1.96 -22.97 3.84
C ALA A 80 -2.58 -21.58 3.60
N ALA A 81 -3.90 -21.51 3.43
CA ALA A 81 -4.62 -20.25 3.31
C ALA A 81 -4.43 -19.36 4.56
N ARG A 82 -4.58 -19.94 5.75
CA ARG A 82 -4.33 -19.23 7.02
C ARG A 82 -2.89 -18.75 7.13
N SER A 83 -1.91 -19.61 6.80
CA SER A 83 -0.48 -19.24 6.80
C SER A 83 -0.18 -18.05 5.88
N ARG A 84 -0.76 -18.03 4.67
CA ARG A 84 -0.62 -16.92 3.72
C ARG A 84 -1.22 -15.62 4.25
N VAL A 85 -2.41 -15.68 4.84
CA VAL A 85 -3.03 -14.51 5.48
C VAL A 85 -2.14 -13.99 6.60
N THR A 86 -1.66 -14.85 7.49
CA THR A 86 -0.74 -14.46 8.58
C THR A 86 0.53 -13.80 8.04
N ALA A 87 1.12 -14.35 6.98
CA ALA A 87 2.33 -13.80 6.37
C ALA A 87 2.09 -12.41 5.74
N VAL A 88 0.98 -12.24 5.01
CA VAL A 88 0.58 -10.95 4.43
C VAL A 88 0.30 -9.92 5.53
N VAL A 89 -0.35 -10.31 6.62
CA VAL A 89 -0.65 -9.42 7.75
C VAL A 89 0.62 -9.02 8.50
N ALA A 90 1.56 -9.95 8.69
CA ALA A 90 2.86 -9.66 9.28
C ALA A 90 3.67 -8.66 8.43
N GLU A 91 3.74 -8.86 7.11
CA GLU A 91 4.36 -7.88 6.20
C GLU A 91 3.61 -6.54 6.23
N ARG A 92 2.28 -6.57 6.25
CA ARG A 92 1.45 -5.37 6.36
C ARG A 92 1.82 -4.56 7.58
N LEU A 93 1.91 -5.19 8.76
CA LEU A 93 2.31 -4.53 9.99
C LEU A 93 3.71 -3.91 9.85
N THR A 94 4.72 -4.69 9.44
CA THR A 94 6.10 -4.23 9.25
C THR A 94 6.19 -2.98 8.38
N GLU A 95 5.48 -2.97 7.25
CA GLU A 95 5.52 -1.86 6.30
C GLU A 95 4.77 -0.61 6.76
N LEU A 96 3.67 -0.78 7.50
CA LEU A 96 2.96 0.33 8.12
C LEU A 96 3.78 0.95 9.25
N LEU A 97 4.47 0.12 10.05
CA LEU A 97 5.43 0.61 11.04
C LEU A 97 6.53 1.40 10.33
N ARG A 98 7.18 0.86 9.30
CA ARG A 98 8.17 1.61 8.50
C ARG A 98 7.64 2.98 8.05
N SER A 99 6.42 3.03 7.50
CA SER A 99 5.78 4.27 7.02
C SER A 99 5.43 5.26 8.14
N LEU A 100 5.18 4.80 9.37
CA LEU A 100 4.98 5.69 10.53
C LEU A 100 6.26 6.46 10.89
N PHE A 101 7.45 5.89 10.68
CA PHE A 101 8.71 6.45 11.19
C PHE A 101 9.61 7.09 10.16
N VAL A 102 9.40 6.85 8.86
CA VAL A 102 10.18 7.51 7.80
C VAL A 102 9.82 9.01 7.74
N GLY A 103 10.65 9.80 8.43
CA GLY A 103 10.84 11.23 8.16
C GLY A 103 10.49 12.20 9.31
N ARG A 104 9.77 11.81 10.37
CA ARG A 104 9.28 12.80 11.37
C ARG A 104 9.32 12.43 12.85
N LEU A 105 9.27 11.14 13.22
CA LEU A 105 9.31 10.69 14.64
C LEU A 105 10.71 10.30 15.12
N ALA A 106 11.71 10.23 14.23
CA ALA A 106 13.08 9.84 14.58
C ALA A 106 13.93 10.97 15.21
N LEU A 107 13.32 12.11 15.55
CA LEU A 107 14.02 13.33 15.95
C LEU A 107 14.00 13.61 17.46
N ASP A 108 13.27 12.81 18.24
CA ASP A 108 13.29 12.87 19.71
C ASP A 108 13.95 11.61 20.31
N GLY A 109 14.68 11.77 21.42
CA GLY A 109 15.52 10.70 21.98
C GLY A 109 14.76 9.54 22.62
N ALA A 110 13.58 9.80 23.19
CA ALA A 110 12.75 8.80 23.86
C ALA A 110 12.01 7.91 22.83
N SER A 111 11.40 8.53 21.81
CA SER A 111 10.78 7.85 20.68
C SER A 111 11.81 7.09 19.87
N ALA A 112 13.04 7.58 19.73
CA ALA A 112 14.08 6.86 18.99
C ALA A 112 14.39 5.47 19.59
N ALA A 113 14.31 5.30 20.91
CA ALA A 113 14.51 3.99 21.54
C ALA A 113 13.34 3.03 21.25
N ALA A 114 12.10 3.50 21.39
CA ALA A 114 10.91 2.73 21.04
C ALA A 114 10.89 2.33 19.56
N VAL A 115 11.25 3.26 18.67
CA VAL A 115 11.38 3.01 17.22
C VAL A 115 12.42 1.94 16.93
N ARG A 116 13.60 1.99 17.55
CA ARG A 116 14.63 0.95 17.36
C ARG A 116 14.17 -0.43 17.83
N ALA A 117 13.57 -0.52 19.01
CA ALA A 117 13.08 -1.79 19.55
C ALA A 117 12.03 -2.43 18.63
N MET A 118 11.09 -1.62 18.16
CA MET A 118 10.04 -2.06 17.25
C MET A 118 10.59 -2.42 15.85
N MET A 119 11.56 -1.68 15.31
CA MET A 119 12.21 -2.04 14.04
C MET A 119 13.02 -3.34 14.16
N GLN A 120 13.61 -3.64 15.31
CA GLN A 120 14.26 -4.92 15.57
C GLN A 120 13.22 -6.05 15.62
N ALA A 121 12.14 -5.87 16.36
CA ALA A 121 11.06 -6.86 16.45
C ALA A 121 10.39 -7.13 15.09
N SER A 122 10.23 -6.11 14.23
CA SER A 122 9.63 -6.28 12.91
C SER A 122 10.48 -7.12 11.95
N THR A 123 11.81 -7.21 12.15
CA THR A 123 12.66 -8.14 11.37
C THR A 123 12.29 -9.60 11.57
N VAL A 124 11.80 -9.96 12.76
CA VAL A 124 11.31 -11.31 13.09
C VAL A 124 10.02 -11.60 12.31
N LEU A 125 9.18 -10.57 12.09
CA LEU A 125 7.94 -10.68 11.32
C LEU A 125 8.18 -10.74 9.80
N GLY A 126 9.20 -10.04 9.30
CA GLY A 126 9.56 -9.97 7.87
C GLY A 126 10.37 -11.15 7.33
N GLY A 127 10.79 -12.09 8.18
CA GLY A 127 11.46 -13.32 7.74
C GLY A 127 10.54 -14.20 6.90
N ALA A 128 11.02 -14.68 5.75
CA ALA A 128 10.25 -15.51 4.84
C ALA A 128 9.54 -16.67 5.58
N SER A 129 8.25 -16.79 5.27
CA SER A 129 7.15 -17.47 5.96
C SER A 129 7.35 -18.93 6.45
N GLU A 130 8.49 -19.58 6.21
CA GLU A 130 8.66 -21.01 6.50
C GLU A 130 9.39 -21.30 7.83
N GLY A 131 9.92 -20.28 8.52
CA GLY A 131 10.80 -20.51 9.69
C GLY A 131 10.38 -19.90 11.04
N VAL A 132 9.40 -19.00 11.08
CA VAL A 132 9.10 -18.26 12.33
C VAL A 132 8.06 -19.03 13.15
N SER A 133 8.51 -19.62 14.28
CA SER A 133 7.62 -20.23 15.27
C SER A 133 6.54 -19.25 15.74
N GLU A 134 5.36 -19.76 16.04
CA GLU A 134 4.26 -18.96 16.59
C GLU A 134 4.66 -18.23 17.87
N THR A 135 5.47 -18.87 18.72
CA THR A 135 6.00 -18.26 19.95
C THR A 135 6.83 -17.01 19.65
N LEU A 136 7.79 -17.12 18.71
CA LEU A 136 8.65 -15.99 18.32
C LEU A 136 7.84 -14.83 17.72
N ARG A 137 6.80 -15.15 16.94
CA ARG A 137 5.89 -14.15 16.39
C ARG A 137 5.14 -13.42 17.50
N ARG A 138 4.57 -14.14 18.46
CA ARG A 138 3.85 -13.55 19.60
C ARG A 138 4.77 -12.67 20.45
N GLU A 139 6.01 -13.11 20.70
CA GLU A 139 7.02 -12.32 21.41
C GLU A 139 7.38 -11.04 20.65
N ALA A 140 7.61 -11.12 19.33
CA ALA A 140 7.87 -9.96 18.49
C ALA A 140 6.70 -8.96 18.51
N VAL A 141 5.46 -9.45 18.39
CA VAL A 141 4.25 -8.61 18.48
C VAL A 141 4.12 -7.97 19.85
N ALA A 142 4.41 -8.68 20.94
CA ALA A 142 4.39 -8.12 22.29
C ALA A 142 5.43 -7.00 22.46
N GLN A 143 6.64 -7.17 21.91
CA GLN A 143 7.68 -6.12 21.90
C GLN A 143 7.23 -4.89 21.09
N ILE A 144 6.61 -5.10 19.92
CA ILE A 144 6.04 -4.03 19.11
C ILE A 144 4.97 -3.27 19.89
N LYS A 145 4.01 -3.97 20.52
CA LYS A 145 2.96 -3.35 21.35
C LYS A 145 3.55 -2.53 22.50
N ALA A 146 4.55 -3.05 23.21
CA ALA A 146 5.21 -2.33 24.29
C ALA A 146 5.89 -1.04 23.80
N ALA A 147 6.55 -1.09 22.64
CA ALA A 147 7.15 0.09 22.02
C ALA A 147 6.09 1.11 21.56
N LEU A 148 4.99 0.65 20.95
CA LEU A 148 3.87 1.50 20.52
C LEU A 148 3.17 2.17 21.71
N ALA A 149 3.01 1.47 22.84
CA ALA A 149 2.49 2.05 24.08
C ALA A 149 3.37 3.20 24.58
N GLY A 150 4.70 3.05 24.51
CA GLY A 150 5.65 4.13 24.81
C GLY A 150 5.54 5.34 23.89
N LEU A 151 4.96 5.18 22.69
CA LEU A 151 4.70 6.24 21.73
C LEU A 151 3.29 6.84 21.83
N GLY A 152 2.42 6.28 22.69
CA GLY A 152 1.06 6.75 22.94
C GLY A 152 -0.07 5.91 22.34
N ILE A 153 0.19 4.71 21.83
CA ILE A 153 -0.85 3.79 21.35
C ILE A 153 -1.23 2.84 22.48
N ALA A 154 -2.38 3.08 23.11
CA ALA A 154 -2.81 2.34 24.30
C ALA A 154 -3.51 1.00 23.99
N GLY A 155 -4.12 0.84 22.81
CA GLY A 155 -4.80 -0.39 22.43
C GLY A 155 -5.54 -0.32 21.10
N GLU A 156 -6.14 -1.43 20.69
CA GLU A 156 -7.03 -1.47 19.51
C GLU A 156 -8.31 -0.65 19.79
N GLY A 157 -8.63 0.29 18.89
CA GLY A 157 -9.81 1.15 19.02
C GLY A 157 -9.66 2.32 19.99
N GLU A 158 -8.52 2.43 20.67
CA GLU A 158 -8.24 3.53 21.59
C GLU A 158 -7.61 4.72 20.83
N ALA A 159 -7.99 5.94 21.23
CA ALA A 159 -7.36 7.15 20.73
C ALA A 159 -5.90 7.22 21.18
N VAL A 160 -5.08 7.91 20.39
CA VAL A 160 -3.70 8.19 20.76
C VAL A 160 -3.68 9.00 22.06
N ALA A 161 -2.88 8.58 23.04
CA ALA A 161 -2.82 9.22 24.34
C ALA A 161 -2.46 10.72 24.20
N PRO A 162 -3.25 11.65 24.76
CA PRO A 162 -2.96 13.08 24.68
C PRO A 162 -1.56 13.43 25.20
N GLY A 163 -0.84 14.30 24.48
CA GLY A 163 0.52 14.71 24.84
C GLY A 163 1.61 13.67 24.56
N SER A 164 1.28 12.50 24.00
CA SER A 164 2.27 11.54 23.53
C SER A 164 2.98 12.01 22.26
N ALA A 165 4.10 11.37 21.93
CA ALA A 165 4.86 11.68 20.71
C ALA A 165 4.01 11.53 19.44
N LEU A 166 3.15 10.51 19.38
CA LEU A 166 2.24 10.33 18.25
C LEU A 166 1.10 11.35 18.24
N ALA A 167 0.56 11.76 19.39
CA ALA A 167 -0.47 12.79 19.45
C ALA A 167 0.07 14.13 18.91
N VAL A 168 1.25 14.54 19.36
CA VAL A 168 1.95 15.74 18.85
C VAL A 168 2.20 15.63 17.34
N HIS A 169 2.50 14.42 16.84
CA HIS A 169 2.72 14.23 15.41
C HIS A 169 1.43 14.37 14.59
N VAL A 170 0.31 13.82 15.10
CA VAL A 170 -1.02 13.96 14.51
C VAL A 170 -1.44 15.42 14.48
N GLU A 171 -1.34 16.14 15.61
CA GLU A 171 -1.66 17.58 15.72
C GLU A 171 -0.85 18.42 14.71
N ARG A 172 0.44 18.09 14.52
CA ARG A 172 1.28 18.77 13.52
C ARG A 172 0.82 18.53 12.08
N CYS A 173 0.20 17.39 11.81
CA CYS A 173 -0.37 17.04 10.51
C CYS A 173 -1.77 17.64 10.30
N GLU A 174 -2.44 18.09 11.35
CA GLU A 174 -3.73 18.79 11.31
C GLU A 174 -3.59 20.29 10.99
N GLY A 175 -2.36 20.83 11.03
CA GLY A 175 -2.10 22.24 10.75
C GLY A 175 -2.69 22.71 9.41
N GLU A 176 -3.17 23.96 9.38
CA GLU A 176 -3.92 24.59 8.28
C GLU A 176 -3.08 24.87 7.00
N GLU A 177 -1.87 24.33 6.92
CA GLU A 177 -0.89 24.65 5.85
C GLU A 177 -1.32 24.13 4.47
N LEU A 178 -2.19 23.12 4.44
CA LEU A 178 -2.81 22.58 3.24
C LEU A 178 -4.26 22.20 3.55
N SER A 179 -5.20 22.81 2.83
CA SER A 179 -6.63 22.51 2.89
C SER A 179 -7.06 21.79 1.62
N PRO A 180 -7.23 20.44 1.64
CA PRO A 180 -7.67 19.68 0.48
C PRO A 180 -9.09 20.06 0.06
N PRO A 181 -9.43 20.00 -1.24
CA PRO A 181 -10.79 20.20 -1.70
C PRO A 181 -11.70 19.04 -1.23
N SER A 182 -13.00 19.32 -1.17
CA SER A 182 -14.01 18.27 -1.10
C SER A 182 -14.04 17.52 -2.44
N ALA A 183 -13.97 16.19 -2.41
CA ALA A 183 -14.01 15.36 -3.61
C ALA A 183 -14.83 14.08 -3.36
N GLU A 184 -15.46 13.55 -4.41
CA GLU A 184 -16.10 12.24 -4.34
C GLU A 184 -15.04 11.18 -4.02
N GLN A 185 -15.23 10.51 -2.89
CA GLN A 185 -14.39 9.40 -2.46
C GLN A 185 -14.89 8.11 -3.09
N SER A 186 -13.97 7.31 -3.62
CA SER A 186 -14.23 6.00 -4.16
C SER A 186 -13.10 5.10 -3.70
N PHE A 187 -13.43 3.89 -3.23
CA PHE A 187 -12.49 2.98 -2.59
C PHE A 187 -12.54 1.61 -3.25
N LEU A 188 -11.36 1.03 -3.49
CA LEU A 188 -11.23 -0.27 -4.12
C LEU A 188 -11.47 -1.37 -3.09
N THR A 189 -12.22 -2.39 -3.45
CA THR A 189 -12.67 -3.45 -2.54
C THR A 189 -12.56 -4.83 -3.19
N ALA A 190 -12.74 -5.88 -2.39
CA ALA A 190 -12.79 -7.25 -2.89
C ALA A 190 -13.94 -7.50 -3.89
N ALA A 191 -14.99 -6.67 -3.87
CA ALA A 191 -16.09 -6.77 -4.83
C ALA A 191 -15.66 -6.36 -6.26
N ASP A 192 -14.62 -5.54 -6.38
CA ASP A 192 -14.13 -5.04 -7.66
C ASP A 192 -13.13 -5.99 -8.33
N ASP A 193 -12.68 -7.03 -7.61
CA ASP A 193 -11.54 -7.84 -8.02
C ASP A 193 -11.74 -8.55 -9.35
N LEU A 194 -12.94 -9.11 -9.58
CA LEU A 194 -13.21 -9.86 -10.80
C LEU A 194 -13.14 -8.96 -12.03
N ASP A 195 -13.64 -7.72 -11.93
CA ASP A 195 -13.55 -6.74 -13.01
C ASP A 195 -12.09 -6.35 -13.25
N VAL A 196 -11.34 -6.06 -12.18
CA VAL A 196 -9.92 -5.70 -12.27
C VAL A 196 -9.10 -6.80 -12.93
N VAL A 197 -9.20 -8.05 -12.48
CA VAL A 197 -8.38 -9.16 -13.01
C VAL A 197 -8.78 -9.56 -14.43
N THR A 198 -10.05 -9.38 -14.78
CA THR A 198 -10.53 -9.61 -16.16
C THR A 198 -9.92 -8.59 -17.11
N ARG A 199 -9.94 -7.30 -16.75
CA ARG A 199 -9.27 -6.23 -17.52
C ARG A 199 -7.76 -6.42 -17.57
N LEU A 200 -7.15 -6.82 -16.45
CA LEU A 200 -5.72 -7.08 -16.34
C LEU A 200 -5.25 -8.16 -17.34
N LEU A 201 -6.03 -9.23 -17.52
CA LEU A 201 -5.73 -10.26 -18.52
C LEU A 201 -6.01 -9.82 -19.96
N ALA A 202 -7.06 -9.04 -20.18
CA ALA A 202 -7.48 -8.64 -21.52
C ALA A 202 -6.58 -7.56 -22.12
N ASP A 203 -6.22 -6.55 -21.33
CA ASP A 203 -5.55 -5.34 -21.79
C ASP A 203 -4.07 -5.28 -21.37
N GLY A 204 -3.65 -6.11 -20.42
CA GLY A 204 -2.27 -6.20 -19.95
C GLY A 204 -1.70 -4.86 -19.46
N ALA A 205 -0.50 -4.54 -19.92
CA ALA A 205 0.25 -3.37 -19.47
C ALA A 205 -0.50 -2.04 -19.67
N ALA A 206 -1.29 -1.91 -20.73
CA ALA A 206 -2.06 -0.68 -21.00
C ALA A 206 -3.05 -0.38 -19.88
N TYR A 207 -3.70 -1.41 -19.32
CA TYR A 207 -4.59 -1.25 -18.18
C TYR A 207 -3.81 -1.05 -16.87
N SER A 208 -2.71 -1.77 -16.69
CA SER A 208 -1.90 -1.59 -15.47
C SER A 208 -1.22 -0.22 -15.37
N ASP A 209 -0.90 0.42 -16.49
CA ASP A 209 -0.26 1.74 -16.53
C ASP A 209 -1.27 2.88 -16.29
N ALA A 210 -2.56 2.65 -16.59
CA ALA A 210 -3.63 3.62 -16.41
C ALA A 210 -4.95 2.95 -15.97
N PRO A 211 -5.02 2.35 -14.77
CA PRO A 211 -6.18 1.57 -14.35
C PRO A 211 -7.40 2.47 -14.08
N GLU A 212 -8.58 2.01 -14.53
CA GLU A 212 -9.88 2.62 -14.22
C GLU A 212 -10.98 1.56 -14.09
N LEU A 213 -11.99 1.86 -13.28
CA LEU A 213 -13.18 1.03 -13.10
C LEU A 213 -14.42 1.87 -13.36
N CYS A 214 -15.10 1.59 -14.48
CA CYS A 214 -16.34 2.28 -14.86
C CYS A 214 -16.19 3.83 -14.84
N GLY A 215 -15.08 4.34 -15.36
CA GLY A 215 -14.73 5.76 -15.36
C GLY A 215 -14.27 6.33 -14.02
N LYS A 216 -14.19 5.51 -12.97
CA LYS A 216 -13.66 5.88 -11.65
C LYS A 216 -12.25 5.34 -11.44
N ILE A 217 -11.53 6.00 -10.53
CA ILE A 217 -10.17 5.62 -10.13
C ILE A 217 -10.15 5.57 -8.61
N PRO A 218 -10.60 4.45 -8.02
CA PRO A 218 -10.73 4.32 -6.59
C PRO A 218 -9.38 4.39 -5.88
N GLU A 219 -9.41 4.91 -4.66
CA GLU A 219 -8.28 4.83 -3.75
C GLU A 219 -8.18 3.45 -3.11
N THR A 220 -6.96 3.01 -2.84
CA THR A 220 -6.71 1.80 -2.08
C THR A 220 -5.65 2.05 -1.00
N GLY A 221 -5.60 1.17 0.02
CA GLY A 221 -4.69 1.30 1.15
C GLY A 221 -5.39 1.56 2.46
N VAL A 222 -4.61 1.91 3.49
CA VAL A 222 -5.11 2.01 4.86
C VAL A 222 -6.27 2.99 4.98
N TRP A 223 -6.16 4.19 4.38
CA TRP A 223 -7.24 5.16 4.41
C TRP A 223 -8.52 4.60 3.79
N ALA A 224 -8.43 3.98 2.61
CA ALA A 224 -9.57 3.36 1.94
C ALA A 224 -10.25 2.26 2.80
N ARG A 225 -9.46 1.47 3.54
CA ARG A 225 -10.00 0.45 4.46
C ARG A 225 -10.74 1.06 5.65
N TRP A 226 -10.19 2.12 6.24
CA TRP A 226 -10.76 2.77 7.42
C TRP A 226 -11.93 3.70 7.11
N ALA A 227 -11.85 4.46 6.03
CA ALA A 227 -12.92 5.38 5.61
C ALA A 227 -14.24 4.66 5.34
N ARG A 228 -14.20 3.35 4.99
CA ARG A 228 -15.39 2.51 4.80
C ARG A 228 -16.04 2.02 6.10
N ARG A 229 -15.36 2.13 7.24
CA ARG A 229 -15.84 1.67 8.56
C ARG A 229 -16.66 2.72 9.30
N GLY A 230 -16.68 3.95 8.82
CA GLY A 230 -17.41 5.07 9.41
C GLY A 230 -18.00 6.00 8.35
N PRO A 231 -18.48 7.19 8.75
CA PRO A 231 -18.93 8.20 7.81
C PRO A 231 -17.81 8.59 6.85
N VAL A 232 -18.08 8.53 5.55
CA VAL A 232 -17.12 8.94 4.52
C VAL A 232 -16.90 10.44 4.62
N LEU A 233 -15.69 10.85 4.99
CA LEU A 233 -15.32 12.25 5.03
C LEU A 233 -15.12 12.79 3.60
N PRO A 234 -15.58 14.02 3.30
CA PRO A 234 -15.46 14.63 1.97
C PRO A 234 -14.02 14.95 1.58
N ALA A 235 -13.13 15.09 2.55
CA ALA A 235 -11.70 15.34 2.36
C ALA A 235 -10.89 14.57 3.40
N ALA A 236 -9.70 14.11 3.00
CA ALA A 236 -8.79 13.36 3.86
C ALA A 236 -7.37 13.90 3.75
N GLY A 237 -6.98 14.74 4.71
CA GLY A 237 -5.63 15.26 4.84
C GLY A 237 -4.64 14.24 5.42
N SER A 238 -3.40 14.69 5.63
CA SER A 238 -2.32 13.84 6.15
C SER A 238 -2.61 13.30 7.56
N ALA A 239 -3.30 14.06 8.42
CA ALA A 239 -3.67 13.65 9.78
C ALA A 239 -4.65 12.47 9.81
N ALA A 240 -5.75 12.54 9.04
CA ALA A 240 -6.73 11.45 8.96
C ALA A 240 -6.10 10.13 8.48
N ARG A 241 -5.18 10.23 7.51
CA ARG A 241 -4.42 9.07 6.99
C ARG A 241 -3.45 8.52 8.02
N LEU A 242 -2.80 9.38 8.80
CA LEU A 242 -1.93 8.99 9.90
C LEU A 242 -2.71 8.30 11.04
N GLN A 243 -3.85 8.86 11.44
CA GLN A 243 -4.74 8.27 12.44
C GLN A 243 -5.23 6.88 11.99
N ALA A 244 -5.68 6.75 10.73
CA ALA A 244 -6.07 5.46 10.16
C ALA A 244 -4.91 4.44 10.19
N ARG A 245 -3.67 4.88 9.93
CA ARG A 245 -2.47 4.02 10.03
C ARG A 245 -2.18 3.58 11.45
N ILE A 246 -2.28 4.47 12.42
CA ILE A 246 -2.08 4.14 13.83
C ILE A 246 -3.13 3.10 14.27
N ALA A 247 -4.39 3.33 13.91
CA ALA A 247 -5.48 2.41 14.24
C ALA A 247 -5.32 1.05 13.56
N GLU A 248 -4.91 1.01 12.28
CA GLU A 248 -4.58 -0.23 11.57
C GLU A 248 -3.45 -1.00 12.25
N VAL A 249 -2.37 -0.31 12.66
CA VAL A 249 -1.23 -0.94 13.34
C VAL A 249 -1.64 -1.60 14.65
N ALA A 250 -2.41 -0.90 15.49
CA ALA A 250 -2.92 -1.45 16.75
C ALA A 250 -3.76 -2.71 16.51
N ARG A 251 -4.66 -2.65 15.52
CA ARG A 251 -5.52 -3.76 15.10
C ARG A 251 -4.74 -4.97 14.59
N LEU A 252 -3.74 -4.77 13.72
CA LEU A 252 -2.93 -5.89 13.20
C LEU A 252 -2.10 -6.54 14.31
N CYS A 253 -1.61 -5.77 15.29
CA CYS A 253 -0.94 -6.32 16.47
C CYS A 253 -1.89 -7.23 17.27
N ALA A 254 -3.10 -6.75 17.56
CA ALA A 254 -4.10 -7.52 18.28
C ALA A 254 -4.50 -8.80 17.53
N TRP A 255 -4.62 -8.72 16.20
CA TRP A 255 -4.92 -9.90 15.37
C TRP A 255 -3.80 -10.94 15.38
N LEU A 256 -2.54 -10.51 15.20
CA LEU A 256 -1.39 -11.43 15.19
C LEU A 256 -1.15 -12.11 16.55
N GLU A 257 -1.61 -11.50 17.64
CA GLU A 257 -1.54 -12.05 19.00
C GLU A 257 -2.68 -13.05 19.27
N ARG A 258 -3.90 -12.73 18.84
CA ARG A 258 -5.12 -13.50 19.14
C ARG A 258 -5.37 -14.66 18.17
N GLY A 259 -5.00 -14.50 16.89
CA GLY A 259 -5.00 -15.58 15.88
C GLY A 259 -6.37 -16.07 15.37
N ASP A 260 -7.47 -15.70 16.02
CA ASP A 260 -8.79 -16.34 15.82
C ASP A 260 -9.90 -15.43 15.27
N GLU A 261 -9.68 -14.12 15.09
CA GLU A 261 -10.69 -13.21 14.52
C GLU A 261 -10.53 -13.04 13.00
N GLU A 262 -11.61 -12.87 12.25
CA GLU A 262 -11.52 -12.45 10.85
C GLU A 262 -11.10 -10.97 10.77
N LEU A 263 -10.00 -10.67 10.06
CA LEU A 263 -9.54 -9.30 9.84
C LEU A 263 -10.47 -8.57 8.87
N ASP A 264 -10.37 -8.86 7.58
CA ASP A 264 -11.20 -8.24 6.56
C ASP A 264 -11.50 -9.32 5.52
N ASP A 265 -12.66 -9.22 4.86
CA ASP A 265 -12.95 -10.09 3.72
C ASP A 265 -11.90 -9.91 2.62
N GLY A 266 -11.37 -11.04 2.13
CA GLY A 266 -10.50 -11.05 0.96
C GLY A 266 -9.09 -10.48 1.18
N VAL A 267 -8.47 -10.68 2.36
CA VAL A 267 -7.03 -10.39 2.55
C VAL A 267 -6.18 -11.10 1.50
N VAL A 268 -6.52 -12.34 1.18
CA VAL A 268 -6.00 -13.10 0.05
C VAL A 268 -7.19 -13.72 -0.66
N ALA A 269 -7.38 -13.41 -1.95
CA ALA A 269 -8.41 -13.99 -2.79
C ALA A 269 -7.78 -14.53 -4.07
N SER A 270 -8.31 -15.63 -4.58
CA SER A 270 -7.86 -16.27 -5.83
C SER A 270 -9.03 -16.53 -6.77
N TYR A 271 -8.78 -16.39 -8.07
CA TYR A 271 -9.78 -16.41 -9.11
C TYR A 271 -9.32 -17.32 -10.24
N ARG A 272 -10.06 -18.40 -10.49
CA ARG A 272 -9.89 -19.22 -11.68
C ARG A 272 -10.70 -18.61 -12.80
N LEU A 273 -10.03 -18.08 -13.83
CA LEU A 273 -10.66 -17.33 -14.91
C LEU A 273 -10.97 -18.23 -16.12
N ALA A 274 -10.09 -19.19 -16.41
CA ALA A 274 -10.29 -20.25 -17.40
C ALA A 274 -9.28 -21.40 -17.17
N ALA A 275 -9.26 -22.42 -18.02
CA ALA A 275 -8.18 -23.40 -18.04
C ALA A 275 -6.84 -22.69 -18.31
N GLY A 276 -5.84 -22.90 -17.46
CA GLY A 276 -4.53 -22.26 -17.55
C GLY A 276 -4.54 -20.75 -17.27
N LYS A 277 -5.67 -20.15 -16.84
CA LYS A 277 -5.76 -18.71 -16.52
C LYS A 277 -6.22 -18.50 -15.10
N GLY A 278 -5.39 -17.84 -14.30
CA GLY A 278 -5.66 -17.59 -12.89
C GLY A 278 -5.25 -16.18 -12.49
N ALA A 279 -5.85 -15.69 -11.42
CA ALA A 279 -5.51 -14.42 -10.82
C ALA A 279 -5.64 -14.48 -9.30
N ALA A 280 -5.05 -13.50 -8.64
CA ALA A 280 -5.17 -13.32 -7.20
C ALA A 280 -5.16 -11.84 -6.83
N ALA A 281 -5.88 -11.51 -5.76
CA ALA A 281 -5.87 -10.22 -5.10
C ALA A 281 -5.34 -10.38 -3.66
N VAL A 282 -4.42 -9.52 -3.26
CA VAL A 282 -3.84 -9.50 -1.92
C VAL A 282 -3.94 -8.09 -1.35
N GLU A 283 -4.51 -7.98 -0.16
CA GLU A 283 -4.60 -6.71 0.55
C GLU A 283 -3.27 -6.46 1.30
N CYS A 284 -2.34 -5.72 0.69
CA CYS A 284 -1.05 -5.39 1.29
C CYS A 284 -1.10 -4.05 2.06
N ALA A 285 0.04 -3.59 2.60
CA ALA A 285 0.12 -2.34 3.37
C ALA A 285 -0.42 -1.13 2.61
N ARG A 286 -0.07 -1.02 1.33
CA ARG A 286 -0.47 0.11 0.46
C ARG A 286 -1.84 -0.05 -0.18
N GLY A 287 -2.47 -1.22 -0.04
CA GLY A 287 -3.78 -1.51 -0.63
C GLY A 287 -3.81 -2.81 -1.42
N ARG A 288 -4.78 -2.92 -2.31
CA ARG A 288 -5.09 -4.13 -3.07
C ARG A 288 -4.12 -4.33 -4.23
N LEU A 289 -3.40 -5.44 -4.19
CA LEU A 289 -2.42 -5.89 -5.19
C LEU A 289 -2.99 -7.02 -6.01
N TYR A 290 -2.88 -6.95 -7.33
CA TYR A 290 -3.38 -7.98 -8.25
C TYR A 290 -2.28 -8.62 -9.04
N HIS A 291 -2.36 -9.94 -9.21
CA HIS A 291 -1.55 -10.72 -10.16
C HIS A 291 -2.49 -11.50 -11.05
N ALA A 292 -2.20 -11.56 -12.34
CA ALA A 292 -2.88 -12.41 -13.30
C ALA A 292 -1.85 -13.18 -14.13
N VAL A 293 -2.11 -14.47 -14.33
CA VAL A 293 -1.20 -15.40 -15.00
C VAL A 293 -1.94 -16.26 -16.02
N VAL A 294 -1.26 -16.53 -17.12
CA VAL A 294 -1.64 -17.52 -18.13
C VAL A 294 -0.50 -18.54 -18.22
N LEU A 295 -0.84 -19.81 -18.10
CA LEU A 295 0.06 -20.96 -18.15
C LEU A 295 -0.19 -21.77 -19.42
N ASP A 296 0.86 -22.40 -19.94
CA ASP A 296 0.74 -23.49 -20.92
C ASP A 296 0.51 -24.85 -20.23
N GLU A 297 0.38 -25.91 -21.02
CA GLU A 297 0.17 -27.28 -20.54
C GLU A 297 1.33 -27.84 -19.70
N ALA A 298 2.51 -27.20 -19.77
CA ALA A 298 3.72 -27.57 -19.04
C ALA A 298 4.00 -26.64 -17.85
N ASP A 299 2.98 -25.90 -17.38
CA ASP A 299 3.07 -24.95 -16.27
C ASP A 299 4.11 -23.84 -16.46
N ARG A 300 4.36 -23.43 -17.71
CA ARG A 300 5.21 -22.29 -18.04
C ARG A 300 4.37 -21.05 -18.25
N ILE A 301 4.92 -19.90 -17.85
CA ILE A 301 4.27 -18.62 -18.02
C ILE A 301 4.15 -18.29 -19.51
N VAL A 302 2.92 -18.14 -20.00
CA VAL A 302 2.59 -17.58 -21.31
C VAL A 302 2.40 -16.07 -21.20
N ASN A 303 1.66 -15.64 -20.18
CA ASN A 303 1.43 -14.24 -19.87
C ASN A 303 1.45 -14.05 -18.35
N PHE A 304 1.95 -12.91 -17.91
CA PHE A 304 1.94 -12.49 -16.52
C PHE A 304 1.79 -10.98 -16.47
N GLU A 305 0.86 -10.50 -15.66
CA GLU A 305 0.68 -9.09 -15.40
C GLU A 305 0.36 -8.85 -13.92
N PHE A 306 0.79 -7.70 -13.39
CA PHE A 306 0.48 -7.28 -12.04
C PHE A 306 -0.03 -5.84 -12.02
N LEU A 307 -0.87 -5.53 -11.04
CA LEU A 307 -1.34 -4.17 -10.78
C LEU A 307 -1.18 -3.89 -9.29
N ALA A 308 -0.24 -3.00 -8.96
CA ALA A 308 0.06 -2.65 -7.58
C ALA A 308 -0.78 -1.44 -7.11
N PRO A 309 -0.90 -1.25 -5.78
CA PRO A 309 -1.70 -0.16 -5.21
C PRO A 309 -1.24 1.25 -5.63
N THR A 310 0.06 1.39 -5.90
CA THR A 310 0.67 2.67 -6.27
C THR A 310 0.15 3.19 -7.60
N GLU A 311 -0.08 2.30 -8.57
CA GLU A 311 -0.63 2.65 -9.88
C GLU A 311 -2.05 3.23 -9.79
N TRP A 312 -2.86 2.81 -8.80
CA TRP A 312 -4.16 3.45 -8.52
C TRP A 312 -3.99 4.82 -7.87
N ASN A 313 -3.24 4.87 -6.76
CA ASN A 313 -3.14 6.06 -5.91
C ASN A 313 -2.41 7.23 -6.59
N PHE A 314 -1.45 6.93 -7.46
CA PHE A 314 -0.63 7.88 -8.22
C PHE A 314 -1.02 7.94 -9.71
N HIS A 315 -2.23 7.52 -10.05
CA HIS A 315 -2.78 7.72 -11.39
C HIS A 315 -2.91 9.23 -11.70
N ALA A 316 -2.74 9.64 -12.97
CA ALA A 316 -2.80 11.05 -13.41
C ALA A 316 -4.16 11.75 -13.16
N ARG A 317 -5.23 10.97 -12.98
CA ARG A 317 -6.59 11.40 -12.55
C ARG A 317 -7.00 10.80 -11.21
N GLY A 318 -6.03 10.25 -10.49
CA GLY A 318 -6.22 9.39 -9.33
C GLY A 318 -6.43 10.13 -8.01
N PRO A 319 -6.49 9.36 -6.90
CA PRO A 319 -6.72 9.87 -5.55
C PRO A 319 -5.79 11.01 -5.12
N LEU A 320 -4.47 10.91 -5.38
CA LEU A 320 -3.53 11.96 -4.99
C LEU A 320 -3.80 13.28 -5.75
N VAL A 321 -4.02 13.22 -7.07
CA VAL A 321 -4.35 14.40 -7.88
C VAL A 321 -5.64 15.04 -7.39
N ARG A 322 -6.68 14.24 -7.13
CA ARG A 322 -7.95 14.73 -6.57
C ARG A 322 -7.79 15.37 -5.19
N SER A 323 -6.84 14.90 -4.38
CA SER A 323 -6.56 15.46 -3.05
C SER A 323 -5.79 16.79 -3.09
N LEU A 324 -5.09 17.07 -4.20
CA LEU A 324 -4.23 18.25 -4.34
C LEU A 324 -4.82 19.32 -5.24
N LYS A 325 -5.44 18.96 -6.36
CA LYS A 325 -5.95 19.92 -7.35
C LYS A 325 -7.10 20.73 -6.76
N GLY A 326 -6.91 22.04 -6.64
CA GLY A 326 -7.84 22.96 -5.97
C GLY A 326 -7.61 23.13 -4.47
N ALA A 327 -6.61 22.46 -3.89
CA ALA A 327 -6.25 22.65 -2.49
C ALA A 327 -5.66 24.05 -2.26
N VAL A 328 -5.98 24.64 -1.11
CA VAL A 328 -5.41 25.90 -0.66
C VAL A 328 -4.17 25.62 0.16
N LEU A 329 -3.10 26.36 -0.10
CA LEU A 329 -1.75 26.14 0.38
C LEU A 329 -1.22 27.43 1.03
N THR A 330 -0.62 27.32 2.21
CA THR A 330 0.17 28.45 2.75
C THR A 330 1.40 28.72 1.89
N ALA A 331 1.66 29.99 1.62
CA ALA A 331 2.80 30.40 0.81
C ALA A 331 4.15 29.92 1.36
N GLY A 332 5.06 29.57 0.45
CA GLY A 332 6.44 29.22 0.75
C GLY A 332 6.63 27.79 1.28
N ARG A 333 7.69 27.61 2.06
CA ARG A 333 8.21 26.27 2.40
C ARG A 333 7.25 25.43 3.23
N ARG A 334 6.45 26.04 4.11
CA ARG A 334 5.52 25.30 4.98
C ARG A 334 4.42 24.60 4.19
N GLY A 335 3.80 25.30 3.24
CA GLY A 335 2.86 24.67 2.32
C GLY A 335 3.51 23.55 1.51
N GLN A 336 4.70 23.81 0.93
CA GLN A 336 5.41 22.78 0.15
C GLN A 336 5.71 21.50 0.98
N ASP A 337 6.10 21.67 2.25
CA ASP A 337 6.30 20.56 3.18
C ASP A 337 4.98 19.84 3.54
N ALA A 338 3.85 20.56 3.60
CA ALA A 338 2.52 19.98 3.79
C ALA A 338 2.05 19.16 2.57
N VAL A 339 2.30 19.62 1.35
CA VAL A 339 2.08 18.83 0.12
C VAL A 339 2.93 17.58 0.13
N ARG A 340 4.23 17.70 0.44
CA ARG A 340 5.12 16.54 0.59
C ARG A 340 4.62 15.57 1.66
N ALA A 341 4.06 16.09 2.76
CA ALA A 341 3.47 15.25 3.80
C ALA A 341 2.22 14.50 3.32
N LEU A 342 1.34 15.16 2.56
CA LEU A 342 0.17 14.51 1.96
C LEU A 342 0.60 13.43 0.96
N VAL A 343 1.54 13.72 0.04
CA VAL A 343 2.08 12.71 -0.90
C VAL A 343 2.66 11.51 -0.15
N GLY A 344 3.48 11.75 0.87
CA GLY A 344 4.06 10.68 1.70
C GLY A 344 3.02 9.87 2.48
N SER A 345 1.86 10.46 2.79
CA SER A 345 0.78 9.76 3.50
C SER A 345 0.09 8.67 2.66
N PHE A 346 0.23 8.70 1.32
CA PHE A 346 -0.18 7.61 0.43
C PHE A 346 0.82 6.44 0.39
N ASP A 347 2.00 6.58 1.01
CA ASP A 347 3.05 5.56 1.12
C ASP A 347 3.41 4.87 -0.21
N PRO A 348 3.90 5.61 -1.24
CA PRO A 348 4.28 5.00 -2.51
C PRO A 348 5.35 3.91 -2.33
N CYS A 349 5.31 2.87 -3.17
CA CYS A 349 6.29 1.78 -3.12
C CYS A 349 7.66 2.13 -3.72
N VAL A 350 7.83 3.36 -4.20
CA VAL A 350 9.04 3.91 -4.82
C VAL A 350 9.28 5.33 -4.33
N GLY A 351 10.49 5.85 -4.55
CA GLY A 351 10.78 7.26 -4.30
C GLY A 351 9.90 8.19 -5.14
N PHE A 352 9.78 9.45 -4.71
CA PHE A 352 9.10 10.46 -5.50
C PHE A 352 9.84 11.80 -5.47
N ASN A 353 9.78 12.51 -6.59
CA ASN A 353 10.22 13.89 -6.71
C ASN A 353 9.01 14.82 -6.74
N LEU A 354 9.18 16.01 -6.18
CA LEU A 354 8.11 17.00 -6.08
C LEU A 354 8.63 18.35 -6.53
N ASP A 355 8.11 18.82 -7.65
CA ASP A 355 8.45 20.09 -8.28
C ASP A 355 7.27 21.06 -8.19
N PHE A 356 7.55 22.32 -7.87
CA PHE A 356 6.54 23.38 -7.80
C PHE A 356 6.79 24.41 -8.90
N ARG A 357 5.72 24.86 -9.57
CA ARG A 357 5.77 25.86 -10.65
C ARG A 357 4.64 26.87 -10.48
N GLU A 358 4.87 28.13 -10.81
CA GLU A 358 3.81 29.13 -10.89
C GLU A 358 3.11 29.07 -12.26
N VAL A 359 1.78 29.28 -12.28
CA VAL A 359 1.01 29.43 -13.51
C VAL A 359 1.30 30.82 -14.09
N GLY A 360 2.40 30.97 -14.85
CA GLY A 360 2.71 32.26 -15.49
C GLY A 360 4.17 32.62 -15.81
N HIS A 361 5.10 31.67 -15.92
CA HIS A 361 6.41 31.94 -16.52
C HIS A 361 6.68 30.97 -17.68
N ALA A 362 6.13 31.33 -18.84
CA ALA A 362 6.61 30.89 -20.16
C ALA A 362 7.18 32.11 -20.89
#